data_AF-A0A8F5BM28-F1
#
_entry.id   AF-A0A8F5BM28-F1
#
_cell.length_a   1.000
_cell.length_b   1.000
_cell.length_c   1.000
_cell.angle_alpha   90.00
_cell.angle_beta   90.00
_cell.angle_gamma   90.00
#
_symmetry.space_group_name_H-M   'P 1'
#
loop_
_entity.id
_entity.type
_entity.pdbx_description
1 polymer ?
#
loop_
_entity_poly.entity_id
_entity_poly.type
_entity_poly.pdbx_seq_one_letter_code
_entity_poly.pdbx_strand_id
1 'polypeptide(L)'
;MIDLQRKFFLNLSKLIRHGFHPVLLLNGCQKKVLPNMKIISSNGELSGDLKINLCIKMGMREDKSCEFFYPSTREITYEKEISTSKGNRLLMASSEGLLFVDVIHPERNKEILRATLSNLITTWGVEWYEIETKDDMVGFVWGFADRGYVEVKEGMKVGMINRPGGMLPVKLLYKALNGNIEYLEKRGIGINYVYELAEETLSRATKILRLNSNILPINITRVGINNIDNLFPNYSLKIQLPTPWYAEIMKETAPFIQDPLQSELLVLVIGEKREVEDVLQEAEKQGFPSFLVGEILRR
;
A
#
# COMPACT_ATOMS: atom_id res chain seq x y z
N MET A 1 -13.95 26.87 1.70
CA MET A 1 -14.44 25.90 0.71
C MET A 1 -13.99 26.25 -0.72
N ILE A 2 -14.31 27.44 -1.22
CA ILE A 2 -13.89 27.92 -2.56
C ILE A 2 -12.36 27.87 -2.73
N ASP A 3 -11.60 28.28 -1.71
CA ASP A 3 -10.13 28.25 -1.77
C ASP A 3 -9.55 26.84 -1.83
N LEU A 4 -10.12 25.89 -1.08
CA LEU A 4 -9.68 24.49 -1.11
C LEU A 4 -9.94 23.85 -2.48
N GLN A 5 -11.11 24.11 -3.06
CA GLN A 5 -11.46 23.63 -4.39
C GLN A 5 -10.58 24.28 -5.48
N ARG A 6 -10.31 25.59 -5.36
CA ARG A 6 -9.38 26.30 -6.25
C ARG A 6 -7.97 25.71 -6.16
N LYS A 7 -7.46 25.48 -4.94
CA LYS A 7 -6.16 24.84 -4.69
C LYS A 7 -6.10 23.45 -5.33
N PHE A 8 -7.15 22.64 -5.14
CA PHE A 8 -7.27 21.31 -5.73
C PHE A 8 -7.15 21.35 -7.26
N PHE A 9 -7.92 22.20 -7.94
CA PHE A 9 -7.87 22.28 -9.41
C PHE A 9 -6.55 22.83 -9.95
N LEU A 10 -5.95 23.82 -9.28
CA LEU A 10 -4.63 24.35 -9.65
C LEU A 10 -3.54 23.26 -9.55
N ASN A 11 -3.52 22.53 -8.44
CA ASN A 11 -2.56 21.44 -8.24
C ASN A 11 -2.82 20.26 -9.17
N LEU A 12 -4.09 19.90 -9.40
CA LEU A 12 -4.47 18.86 -10.35
C LEU A 12 -3.92 19.16 -11.75
N SER A 13 -4.09 20.39 -12.25
CA SER A 13 -3.55 20.80 -13.55
C SER A 13 -2.02 20.67 -13.60
N LYS A 14 -1.33 21.09 -12.54
CA LYS A 14 0.13 20.99 -12.43
C LYS A 14 0.60 19.53 -12.42
N LEU A 15 -0.05 18.66 -11.64
CA LEU A 15 0.28 17.25 -11.52
C LEU A 15 0.07 16.51 -12.85
N ILE A 16 -0.99 16.82 -13.61
CA ILE A 16 -1.20 16.25 -14.95
C ILE A 16 -0.03 16.60 -15.88
N ARG A 17 0.43 17.85 -15.86
CA ARG A 17 1.61 18.29 -16.64
C ARG A 17 2.90 17.59 -16.20
N HIS A 18 2.98 17.18 -14.93
CA HIS A 18 4.12 16.43 -14.41
C HIS A 18 4.09 14.93 -14.74
N GLY A 19 3.03 14.41 -15.36
CA GLY A 19 2.94 13.01 -15.74
C GLY A 19 1.84 12.22 -15.03
N PHE A 20 1.17 12.79 -14.02
CA PHE A 20 0.17 12.04 -13.27
C PHE A 20 -1.11 11.81 -14.09
N HIS A 21 -1.61 10.58 -14.09
CA HIS A 21 -2.84 10.25 -14.80
C HIS A 21 -4.08 10.83 -14.10
N PRO A 22 -5.01 11.50 -14.81
CA PRO A 22 -6.20 12.11 -14.22
C PRO A 22 -7.05 11.16 -13.37
N VAL A 23 -7.21 9.89 -13.80
CA VAL A 23 -7.95 8.88 -13.03
C VAL A 23 -7.40 8.72 -11.60
N LEU A 24 -6.09 8.79 -11.39
CA LEU A 24 -5.50 8.70 -10.04
C LEU A 24 -5.82 9.93 -9.20
N LEU A 25 -5.77 11.11 -9.83
CA LEU A 25 -6.00 12.41 -9.19
C LEU A 25 -7.48 12.62 -8.82
N LEU A 26 -8.40 11.98 -9.57
CA LEU A 26 -9.84 12.12 -9.37
C LEU A 26 -10.44 11.01 -8.49
N ASN A 27 -9.95 9.78 -8.63
CA ASN A 27 -10.44 8.65 -7.83
C ASN A 27 -9.64 8.45 -6.55
N GLY A 28 -8.48 9.09 -6.42
CA GLY A 28 -7.63 9.01 -5.24
C GLY A 28 -6.94 7.67 -5.03
N CYS A 29 -6.89 6.76 -6.02
CA CYS A 29 -6.19 5.48 -5.88
C CYS A 29 -5.88 4.76 -7.22
N GLN A 30 -4.86 3.90 -7.21
CA GLN A 30 -4.48 2.97 -8.28
C GLN A 30 -5.26 1.63 -8.31
N LYS A 31 -4.94 0.80 -9.30
CA LYS A 31 -5.50 -0.54 -9.60
C LYS A 31 -5.32 -1.58 -8.48
N LYS A 32 -6.17 -2.62 -8.55
CA LYS A 32 -6.32 -3.69 -7.55
C LYS A 32 -5.41 -4.91 -7.81
N VAL A 33 -4.10 -4.76 -7.59
CA VAL A 33 -3.17 -5.90 -7.60
C VAL A 33 -2.33 -5.90 -6.34
N LEU A 34 -1.96 -7.07 -5.85
CA LEU A 34 -0.93 -7.17 -4.81
C LEU A 34 0.40 -6.67 -5.37
N PRO A 35 1.24 -6.03 -4.55
CA PRO A 35 2.62 -5.74 -4.93
C PRO A 35 3.35 -7.04 -5.28
N ASN A 36 4.09 -7.03 -6.39
CA ASN A 36 4.89 -8.18 -6.78
C ASN A 36 6.24 -8.14 -6.06
N MET A 37 6.51 -9.14 -5.23
CA MET A 37 7.77 -9.25 -4.50
C MET A 37 8.59 -10.41 -5.04
N LYS A 38 9.80 -10.10 -5.50
CA LYS A 38 10.79 -11.11 -5.89
C LYS A 38 11.68 -11.39 -4.70
N ILE A 39 11.81 -12.68 -4.39
CA ILE A 39 12.60 -13.15 -3.26
C ILE A 39 13.50 -14.27 -3.78
N ILE A 40 14.81 -14.16 -3.55
CA ILE A 40 15.80 -15.21 -3.88
C ILE A 40 16.80 -15.41 -2.74
N SER A 41 17.38 -16.60 -2.65
CA SER A 41 18.45 -16.89 -1.70
C SER A 41 19.77 -16.22 -2.13
N SER A 42 20.41 -15.51 -1.22
CA SER A 42 21.56 -14.64 -1.47
C SER A 42 22.63 -14.73 -0.37
N ASN A 43 23.88 -14.41 -0.71
CA ASN A 43 24.98 -14.25 0.25
C ASN A 43 24.99 -12.89 0.96
N GLY A 44 24.11 -11.96 0.59
CA GLY A 44 24.06 -10.61 1.17
C GLY A 44 24.94 -9.57 0.47
N GLU A 45 25.49 -9.90 -0.70
CA GLU A 45 26.31 -8.97 -1.49
C GLU A 45 25.58 -8.51 -2.75
N LEU A 46 25.82 -7.27 -3.17
CA LEU A 46 25.29 -6.69 -4.41
C LEU A 46 26.22 -6.93 -5.62
N SER A 47 26.82 -8.12 -5.66
CA SER A 47 27.69 -8.58 -6.74
C SER A 47 27.53 -10.09 -6.93
N GLY A 48 27.52 -10.53 -8.19
CA GLY A 48 27.45 -11.94 -8.55
C GLY A 48 26.63 -12.23 -9.80
N ASP A 49 26.42 -13.51 -10.05
CA ASP A 49 25.80 -14.01 -11.29
C ASP A 49 24.29 -14.18 -11.20
N LEU A 50 23.70 -14.19 -9.98
CA LEU A 50 22.26 -14.24 -9.80
C LEU A 50 21.68 -12.85 -9.98
N LYS A 51 20.69 -12.72 -10.86
CA LYS A 51 20.10 -11.43 -11.24
C LYS A 51 18.61 -11.40 -10.97
N ILE A 52 18.15 -10.33 -10.34
CA ILE A 52 16.75 -9.92 -10.33
C ILE A 52 16.60 -8.73 -11.26
N ASN A 53 15.75 -8.87 -12.26
CA ASN A 53 15.33 -7.76 -13.11
C ASN A 53 13.95 -7.28 -12.65
N LEU A 54 13.83 -5.99 -12.36
CA LEU A 54 12.57 -5.31 -12.08
C LEU A 54 12.23 -4.39 -13.25
N CYS A 55 10.94 -4.25 -13.54
CA CYS A 55 10.48 -3.34 -14.59
C CYS A 55 9.21 -2.59 -14.19
N ILE A 56 9.20 -1.28 -14.45
CA ILE A 56 8.04 -0.41 -14.31
C ILE A 56 7.69 0.17 -15.66
N LYS A 57 6.46 -0.07 -16.11
CA LYS A 57 5.86 0.58 -17.27
C LYS A 57 4.96 1.72 -16.82
N MET A 58 5.17 2.91 -17.38
CA MET A 58 4.28 4.06 -17.23
C MET A 58 3.55 4.31 -18.54
N GLY A 59 2.25 4.58 -18.47
CA GLY A 59 1.46 4.92 -19.65
C GLY A 59 -0.02 5.16 -19.37
N MET A 60 -0.76 5.51 -20.42
CA MET A 60 -2.19 5.83 -20.35
C MET A 60 -3.08 4.58 -20.33
N ARG A 61 -2.59 3.45 -20.84
CA ARG A 61 -3.32 2.19 -20.95
C ARG A 61 -2.51 1.08 -20.33
N GLU A 62 -3.19 0.19 -19.61
CA GLU A 62 -2.53 -0.94 -18.98
C GLU A 62 -1.77 -1.77 -20.01
N ASP A 63 -0.52 -2.04 -19.67
CA ASP A 63 0.42 -2.81 -20.45
C ASP A 63 1.05 -3.84 -19.49
N LYS A 64 1.04 -5.11 -19.90
CA LYS A 64 1.52 -6.25 -19.11
C LYS A 64 2.94 -6.68 -19.48
N SER A 65 3.65 -5.88 -20.27
CA SER A 65 5.05 -6.12 -20.65
C SER A 65 6.01 -6.05 -19.48
N CYS A 66 5.66 -5.31 -18.42
CA CYS A 66 6.42 -5.24 -17.18
C CYS A 66 5.62 -5.79 -16.00
N GLU A 67 6.35 -6.17 -14.94
CA GLU A 67 5.75 -6.67 -13.71
C GLU A 67 4.87 -5.63 -13.00
N PHE A 68 5.20 -4.35 -13.14
CA PHE A 68 4.43 -3.25 -12.57
C PHE A 68 4.07 -2.22 -13.64
N PHE A 69 2.79 -1.86 -13.66
CA PHE A 69 2.26 -0.79 -14.51
C PHE A 69 1.71 0.35 -13.65
N TYR A 70 2.18 1.56 -13.90
CA TYR A 70 1.73 2.78 -13.23
C TYR A 70 1.01 3.70 -14.23
N PRO A 71 -0.29 4.03 -14.00
CA PRO A 71 -1.02 4.96 -14.86
C PRO A 71 -0.36 6.35 -14.88
N SER A 72 -0.01 6.82 -16.08
CA SER A 72 0.71 8.07 -16.30
C SER A 72 0.31 8.70 -17.63
N THR A 73 0.44 10.03 -17.76
CA THR A 73 0.36 10.73 -19.06
C THR A 73 1.66 10.63 -19.86
N ARG A 74 2.72 10.12 -19.26
CA ARG A 74 4.00 9.80 -19.91
C ARG A 74 4.06 8.32 -20.26
N GLU A 75 4.57 8.02 -21.45
CA GLU A 75 4.91 6.66 -21.86
C GLU A 75 6.40 6.43 -21.69
N ILE A 76 6.77 5.67 -20.66
CA ILE A 76 8.16 5.42 -20.31
C ILE A 76 8.29 4.03 -19.67
N THR A 77 9.46 3.41 -19.83
CA THR A 77 9.79 2.15 -19.16
C THR A 77 11.05 2.38 -18.33
N TYR A 78 11.02 1.96 -17.07
CA TYR A 78 12.20 1.91 -16.21
C TYR A 78 12.53 0.48 -15.89
N GLU A 79 13.82 0.16 -15.91
CA GLU A 79 14.35 -1.16 -15.58
C GLU A 79 15.41 -1.04 -14.51
N LYS A 80 15.49 -2.06 -13.65
CA LYS A 80 16.51 -2.17 -12.63
C LYS A 80 17.00 -3.61 -12.55
N GLU A 81 18.30 -3.80 -12.76
CA GLU A 81 18.98 -5.06 -12.48
C GLU A 81 19.61 -4.98 -11.09
N ILE A 82 19.40 -6.02 -10.28
CA ILE A 82 20.03 -6.22 -8.97
C ILE A 82 20.75 -7.56 -9.04
N SER A 83 22.06 -7.53 -8.81
CA SER A 83 22.93 -8.70 -8.91
C SER A 83 23.41 -9.16 -7.54
N THR A 84 23.48 -10.46 -7.34
CA THR A 84 23.93 -11.07 -6.08
C THR A 84 24.54 -12.47 -6.33
N SER A 85 25.06 -13.09 -5.29
CA SER A 85 25.54 -14.48 -5.31
C SER A 85 24.70 -15.37 -4.40
N LYS A 86 24.71 -16.68 -4.62
CA LYS A 86 23.93 -17.64 -3.82
C LYS A 86 24.42 -17.67 -2.36
N GLY A 87 23.48 -17.71 -1.41
CA GLY A 87 23.79 -17.87 0.01
C GLY A 87 22.54 -18.18 0.84
N ASN A 88 22.60 -17.93 2.15
CA ASN A 88 21.58 -18.32 3.11
C ASN A 88 20.65 -17.17 3.57
N ARG A 89 20.89 -15.93 3.10
CA ARG A 89 20.01 -14.78 3.32
C ARG A 89 18.93 -14.71 2.24
N LEU A 90 17.91 -13.88 2.43
CA LEU A 90 16.95 -13.58 1.38
C LEU A 90 17.20 -12.18 0.82
N LEU A 91 17.51 -12.09 -0.47
CA LEU A 91 17.39 -10.84 -1.21
C LEU A 91 15.91 -10.67 -1.58
N MET A 92 15.34 -9.55 -1.14
CA MET A 92 14.01 -9.11 -1.49
C MET A 92 14.10 -7.89 -2.38
N ALA A 93 13.32 -7.90 -3.45
CA ALA A 93 13.29 -6.82 -4.41
C ALA A 93 11.86 -6.65 -4.93
N SER A 94 11.43 -5.40 -5.10
CA SER A 94 10.11 -5.08 -5.61
C SER A 94 10.14 -3.73 -6.31
N SER A 95 9.14 -3.52 -7.15
CA SER A 95 8.88 -2.26 -7.82
C SER A 95 7.48 -1.79 -7.47
N GLU A 96 7.34 -0.49 -7.19
CA GLU A 96 6.04 0.05 -6.83
C GLU A 96 5.92 1.54 -7.15
N GLY A 97 4.70 2.06 -7.10
CA GLY A 97 4.44 3.49 -7.18
C GLY A 97 3.41 3.98 -6.17
N LEU A 98 3.23 5.29 -6.17
CA LEU A 98 2.23 5.98 -5.35
C LEU A 98 0.86 5.29 -5.47
N LEU A 99 0.41 4.73 -4.36
CA LEU A 99 -0.92 4.12 -4.22
C LEU A 99 -2.04 5.13 -4.49
N PHE A 100 -1.77 6.38 -4.16
CA PHE A 100 -2.62 7.55 -4.33
C PHE A 100 -1.74 8.80 -4.35
N VAL A 101 -2.33 9.91 -4.76
CA VAL A 101 -1.63 11.19 -4.89
C VAL A 101 -2.28 12.19 -3.95
N ASP A 102 -1.49 12.84 -3.10
CA ASP A 102 -1.90 14.03 -2.37
C ASP A 102 -1.95 15.21 -3.37
N VAL A 103 -3.16 15.59 -3.76
CA VAL A 103 -3.42 16.69 -4.69
C VAL A 103 -3.46 18.02 -3.95
N ILE A 104 -3.81 18.01 -2.66
CA ILE A 104 -3.89 19.22 -1.85
C ILE A 104 -2.48 19.67 -1.45
N HIS A 105 -1.59 18.73 -1.13
CA HIS A 105 -0.21 18.93 -0.70
C HIS A 105 0.77 18.06 -1.53
N PRO A 106 1.01 18.41 -2.81
CA PRO A 106 1.82 17.60 -3.70
C PRO A 106 3.23 17.28 -3.21
N GLU A 107 3.80 18.14 -2.37
CA GLU A 107 5.09 17.96 -1.71
C GLU A 107 5.17 16.66 -0.88
N ARG A 108 4.06 16.23 -0.28
CA ARG A 108 3.98 15.04 0.58
C ARG A 108 4.14 13.73 -0.20
N ASN A 109 3.89 13.75 -1.51
CA ASN A 109 3.95 12.56 -2.36
C ASN A 109 5.32 11.87 -2.32
N LYS A 110 6.42 12.63 -2.16
CA LYS A 110 7.77 12.05 -2.03
C LYS A 110 7.89 11.15 -0.81
N GLU A 111 7.33 11.60 0.31
CA GLU A 111 7.33 10.87 1.58
C GLU A 111 6.42 9.65 1.50
N ILE A 112 5.22 9.80 0.91
CA ILE A 112 4.28 8.69 0.70
C ILE A 112 4.90 7.61 -0.19
N LEU A 113 5.58 7.98 -1.29
CA LEU A 113 6.24 7.02 -2.17
C LEU A 113 7.36 6.27 -1.44
N ARG A 114 8.19 7.00 -0.69
CA ARG A 114 9.27 6.41 0.11
C ARG A 114 8.74 5.43 1.16
N ALA A 115 7.66 5.80 1.85
CA ALA A 115 7.03 4.95 2.84
C ALA A 115 6.41 3.70 2.19
N THR A 116 5.69 3.87 1.07
CA THR A 116 5.12 2.77 0.27
C THR A 116 6.19 1.75 -0.10
N LEU A 117 7.30 2.21 -0.68
CA LEU A 117 8.41 1.35 -1.09
C LEU A 117 9.09 0.69 0.11
N SER A 118 9.37 1.45 1.18
CA SER A 118 10.00 0.90 2.40
C SER A 118 9.15 -0.21 3.01
N ASN A 119 7.84 0.02 3.16
CA ASN A 119 6.91 -0.92 3.79
C ASN A 119 6.79 -2.26 3.06
N LEU A 120 7.13 -2.33 1.77
CA LEU A 120 7.17 -3.60 1.05
C LEU A 120 8.21 -4.54 1.66
N ILE A 121 9.38 -4.04 2.03
CA ILE A 121 10.49 -4.89 2.48
C ILE A 121 10.73 -4.83 3.98
N THR A 122 10.46 -3.70 4.65
CA THR A 122 10.69 -3.57 6.10
C THR A 122 9.71 -4.40 6.92
N THR A 123 8.57 -4.76 6.35
CA THR A 123 7.62 -5.71 6.95
C THR A 123 8.14 -7.15 6.95
N TRP A 124 9.20 -7.43 6.17
CA TRP A 124 9.87 -8.73 6.11
C TRP A 124 11.13 -8.83 6.98
N GLY A 125 11.40 -7.87 7.88
CA GLY A 125 12.61 -7.88 8.70
C GLY A 125 13.88 -7.42 7.99
N VAL A 126 13.75 -6.68 6.89
CA VAL A 126 14.90 -6.03 6.25
C VAL A 126 15.31 -4.80 7.06
N GLU A 127 16.51 -4.84 7.65
CA GLU A 127 17.07 -3.71 8.40
C GLU A 127 17.74 -2.68 7.49
N TRP A 128 18.46 -3.15 6.47
CA TRP A 128 19.23 -2.33 5.52
C TRP A 128 18.72 -2.53 4.11
N TYR A 129 18.37 -1.42 3.46
CA TYR A 129 17.77 -1.43 2.15
C TYR A 129 18.05 -0.17 1.35
N GLU A 130 17.87 -0.32 0.04
CA GLU A 130 18.03 0.74 -0.95
C GLU A 130 16.69 1.04 -1.60
N ILE A 131 16.47 2.32 -1.89
CA ILE A 131 15.33 2.81 -2.66
C ILE A 131 15.83 3.68 -3.80
N GLU A 132 15.35 3.40 -5.01
CA GLU A 132 15.58 4.24 -6.18
C GLU A 132 14.24 4.74 -6.73
N THR A 133 13.97 6.03 -6.59
CA THR A 133 12.74 6.66 -7.11
C THR A 133 12.93 7.24 -8.51
N LYS A 134 11.88 7.20 -9.34
CA LYS A 134 11.81 7.80 -10.67
C LYS A 134 10.59 8.70 -10.77
N ASP A 135 10.80 9.89 -11.34
CA ASP A 135 9.76 10.91 -11.58
C ASP A 135 8.93 11.30 -10.34
N ASP A 136 9.40 10.99 -9.13
CA ASP A 136 8.65 11.12 -7.86
C ASP A 136 7.29 10.38 -7.86
N MET A 137 7.09 9.38 -8.74
CA MET A 137 5.84 8.61 -8.86
C MET A 137 6.01 7.12 -8.57
N VAL A 138 7.15 6.58 -8.98
CA VAL A 138 7.45 5.15 -8.94
C VAL A 138 8.85 4.93 -8.41
N GLY A 139 9.17 3.70 -8.05
CA GLY A 139 10.52 3.34 -7.66
C GLY A 139 10.73 1.85 -7.49
N PHE A 140 12.01 1.53 -7.29
CA PHE A 140 12.50 0.20 -6.98
C PHE A 140 12.96 0.18 -5.53
N VAL A 141 12.79 -0.96 -4.89
CA VAL A 141 13.26 -1.19 -3.53
C VAL A 141 13.87 -2.58 -3.42
N TRP A 142 15.00 -2.68 -2.72
CA TRP A 142 15.63 -3.97 -2.46
C TRP A 142 16.45 -3.96 -1.17
N GLY A 143 16.60 -5.14 -0.58
CA GLY A 143 17.40 -5.33 0.63
C GLY A 143 17.46 -6.78 1.05
N PHE A 144 18.17 -7.04 2.13
CA PHE A 144 18.41 -8.40 2.62
C PHE A 144 17.73 -8.63 3.96
N ALA A 145 17.16 -9.82 4.16
CA ALA A 145 16.76 -10.28 5.48
C ALA A 145 17.51 -11.55 5.88
N ASP A 146 17.82 -11.59 7.18
CA ASP A 146 18.45 -12.71 7.86
C ASP A 146 17.38 -13.71 8.36
N ARG A 147 16.47 -14.14 7.48
CA ARG A 147 15.43 -15.13 7.79
C ARG A 147 15.13 -16.04 6.62
N GLY A 148 14.53 -17.21 6.88
CA GLY A 148 14.04 -18.14 5.86
C GLY A 148 12.63 -17.80 5.37
N TYR A 149 12.15 -18.54 4.36
CA TYR A 149 10.74 -18.46 3.96
C TYR A 149 9.85 -19.06 5.04
N VAL A 150 8.74 -18.38 5.31
CA VAL A 150 7.70 -18.86 6.22
C VAL A 150 6.60 -19.52 5.39
N GLU A 151 6.47 -20.83 5.53
CA GLU A 151 5.38 -21.59 4.90
C GLU A 151 4.10 -21.48 5.74
N VAL A 152 2.97 -21.26 5.06
CA VAL A 152 1.65 -21.24 5.70
C VAL A 152 1.22 -22.65 6.08
N LYS A 153 0.78 -22.82 7.33
CA LYS A 153 0.27 -24.07 7.88
C LYS A 153 -1.09 -23.86 8.54
N GLU A 154 -1.89 -24.92 8.57
CA GLU A 154 -3.12 -24.97 9.33
C GLU A 154 -2.86 -24.66 10.82
N GLY A 155 -3.75 -23.89 11.45
CA GLY A 155 -3.65 -23.50 12.86
C GLY A 155 -2.83 -22.23 13.12
N MET A 156 -2.07 -21.74 12.14
CA MET A 156 -1.38 -20.45 12.25
C MET A 156 -2.37 -19.32 12.50
N LYS A 157 -1.94 -18.34 13.29
CA LYS A 157 -2.75 -17.16 13.61
C LYS A 157 -2.55 -16.07 12.57
N VAL A 158 -3.58 -15.25 12.41
CA VAL A 158 -3.61 -14.13 11.49
C VAL A 158 -3.80 -12.86 12.29
N GLY A 159 -2.81 -11.98 12.23
CA GLY A 159 -2.90 -10.61 12.67
C GLY A 159 -3.12 -9.65 11.51
N MET A 160 -3.61 -8.45 11.84
CA MET A 160 -3.82 -7.36 10.92
C MET A 160 -3.19 -6.10 11.50
N ILE A 161 -2.33 -5.46 10.72
CA ILE A 161 -1.73 -4.19 11.06
C ILE A 161 -2.37 -3.11 10.20
N ASN A 162 -2.79 -2.06 10.89
CA ASN A 162 -3.66 -0.97 10.47
C ASN A 162 -5.12 -1.39 10.24
N ARG A 163 -6.04 -0.42 10.30
CA ARG A 163 -7.47 -0.66 10.09
C ARG A 163 -7.80 -0.65 8.58
N PRO A 164 -8.74 -1.50 8.12
CA PRO A 164 -9.22 -1.40 6.75
C PRO A 164 -9.97 -0.08 6.54
N GLY A 165 -10.00 0.35 5.29
CA GLY A 165 -10.78 1.49 4.83
C GLY A 165 -10.06 2.82 4.81
N GLY A 166 -8.80 2.88 5.29
CA GLY A 166 -7.95 4.07 5.40
C GLY A 166 -8.12 5.13 4.33
N MET A 167 -8.27 4.72 3.07
CA MET A 167 -8.36 5.59 1.90
C MET A 167 -9.74 6.22 1.65
N LEU A 168 -10.80 5.75 2.30
CA LEU A 168 -12.16 6.22 2.09
C LEU A 168 -12.28 7.76 2.16
N PRO A 169 -11.74 8.46 3.18
CA PRO A 169 -11.88 9.91 3.27
C PRO A 169 -11.18 10.66 2.14
N VAL A 170 -10.02 10.19 1.70
CA VAL A 170 -9.27 10.81 0.58
C VAL A 170 -10.05 10.69 -0.72
N LYS A 171 -10.56 9.48 -1.02
CA LYS A 171 -11.41 9.24 -2.19
C LYS A 171 -12.67 10.10 -2.16
N LEU A 172 -13.29 10.21 -0.98
CA LEU A 172 -14.50 11.01 -0.76
C LEU A 172 -14.22 12.51 -0.95
N LEU A 173 -13.14 13.03 -0.37
CA LEU A 173 -12.72 14.41 -0.50
C LEU A 173 -12.52 14.79 -1.96
N TYR A 174 -11.83 13.96 -2.75
CA TYR A 174 -11.55 14.27 -4.14
C TYR A 174 -12.82 14.26 -4.99
N LYS A 175 -13.72 13.31 -4.75
CA LYS A 175 -15.04 13.30 -5.39
C LYS A 175 -15.86 14.53 -5.01
N ALA A 176 -15.81 14.96 -3.76
CA ALA A 176 -16.48 16.16 -3.29
C ALA A 176 -15.94 17.40 -4.01
N LEU A 177 -14.63 17.62 -3.97
CA LEU A 177 -13.97 18.75 -4.62
C LEU A 177 -14.16 18.76 -6.13
N ASN A 178 -14.37 17.60 -6.74
CA ASN A 178 -14.73 17.43 -8.15
C ASN A 178 -16.27 17.50 -8.43
N GLY A 179 -17.03 18.21 -7.59
CA GLY A 179 -18.41 18.59 -7.87
C GLY A 179 -19.51 17.83 -7.10
N ASN A 180 -19.16 17.02 -6.10
CA ASN A 180 -20.14 16.27 -5.29
C ASN A 180 -20.37 16.85 -3.88
N ILE A 181 -19.99 18.11 -3.61
CA ILE A 181 -20.11 18.71 -2.27
C ILE A 181 -21.57 18.75 -1.79
N GLU A 182 -22.49 19.28 -2.60
CA GLU A 182 -23.91 19.42 -2.23
C GLU A 182 -24.55 18.08 -1.86
N TYR A 183 -24.08 17.00 -2.45
CA TYR A 183 -24.57 15.65 -2.16
C TYR A 183 -24.21 15.20 -0.75
N LEU A 184 -22.96 15.45 -0.32
CA LEU A 184 -22.50 15.10 1.02
C LEU A 184 -23.21 15.93 2.08
N GLU A 185 -23.40 17.22 1.81
CA GLU A 185 -24.11 18.13 2.70
C GLU A 185 -25.57 17.68 2.92
N LYS A 186 -26.26 17.23 1.86
CA LYS A 186 -27.63 16.66 1.97
C LYS A 186 -27.72 15.41 2.83
N ARG A 187 -26.62 14.66 2.99
CA ARG A 187 -26.52 13.50 3.90
C ARG A 187 -25.99 13.87 5.29
N GLY A 188 -25.86 15.16 5.59
CA GLY A 188 -25.35 15.64 6.88
C GLY A 188 -23.84 15.46 7.06
N ILE A 189 -23.09 15.19 6.00
CA ILE A 189 -21.64 14.99 6.06
C ILE A 189 -20.94 16.29 5.70
N GLY A 190 -20.36 16.96 6.69
CA GLY A 190 -19.61 18.21 6.50
C GLY A 190 -18.27 17.99 5.79
N ILE A 191 -17.98 18.81 4.77
CA ILE A 191 -16.73 18.70 3.99
C ILE A 191 -15.46 18.94 4.83
N ASN A 192 -15.53 19.80 5.84
CA ASN A 192 -14.39 20.06 6.73
C ASN A 192 -14.00 18.82 7.53
N TYR A 193 -15.00 18.07 8.02
CA TYR A 193 -14.76 16.80 8.72
C TYR A 193 -14.13 15.76 7.79
N VAL A 194 -14.61 15.65 6.55
CA VAL A 194 -14.00 14.76 5.54
C VAL A 194 -12.56 15.17 5.22
N TYR A 195 -12.30 16.47 5.15
CA TYR A 195 -10.95 17.00 4.93
C TYR A 195 -9.99 16.65 6.08
N GLU A 196 -10.41 16.80 7.33
CA GLU A 196 -9.62 16.41 8.50
C GLU A 196 -9.27 14.91 8.50
N LEU A 197 -10.26 14.06 8.24
CA LEU A 197 -10.04 12.61 8.12
C LEU A 197 -9.11 12.25 6.96
N ALA A 198 -9.19 12.97 5.83
CA ALA A 198 -8.31 12.78 4.70
C ALA A 198 -6.86 13.19 5.03
N GLU A 199 -6.65 14.34 5.69
CA GLU A 199 -5.33 14.77 6.13
C GLU A 199 -4.69 13.77 7.11
N GLU A 200 -5.46 13.20 8.04
CA GLU A 200 -4.94 12.16 8.92
C GLU A 200 -4.56 10.89 8.15
N THR A 201 -5.36 10.44 7.18
CA THR A 201 -4.97 9.32 6.30
C THR A 201 -3.70 9.62 5.51
N LEU A 202 -3.59 10.80 4.90
CA LEU A 202 -2.42 11.22 4.13
C LEU A 202 -1.17 11.31 5.02
N SER A 203 -1.32 11.77 6.27
CA SER A 203 -0.25 11.79 7.27
C SER A 203 0.19 10.38 7.67
N ARG A 204 -0.75 9.45 7.92
CA ARG A 204 -0.40 8.07 8.27
C ARG A 204 0.32 7.34 7.15
N ALA A 205 0.05 7.70 5.90
CA ALA A 205 0.69 7.10 4.74
C ALA A 205 2.17 7.44 4.56
N THR A 206 2.69 8.44 5.29
CA THR A 206 4.13 8.72 5.31
C THR A 206 4.89 7.86 6.32
N LYS A 207 4.18 7.08 7.15
CA LYS A 207 4.80 6.24 8.18
C LYS A 207 5.39 4.96 7.60
N ILE A 208 6.52 4.55 8.17
CA ILE A 208 7.21 3.30 7.85
C ILE A 208 7.00 2.30 8.98
N LEU A 209 6.49 1.13 8.65
CA LEU A 209 6.31 -0.02 9.53
C LEU A 209 7.51 -0.96 9.39
N ARG A 210 8.21 -1.20 10.50
CA ARG A 210 9.34 -2.13 10.56
C ARG A 210 8.98 -3.31 11.45
N LEU A 211 9.03 -4.52 10.91
CA LEU A 211 8.73 -5.74 11.65
C LEU A 211 9.98 -6.59 11.70
N ASN A 212 10.34 -7.13 12.87
CA ASN A 212 11.48 -8.02 13.02
C ASN A 212 11.04 -9.33 13.68
N SER A 213 10.65 -10.31 12.86
CA SER A 213 10.10 -11.59 13.33
C SER A 213 9.97 -12.60 12.19
N ASN A 214 9.75 -13.88 12.53
CA ASN A 214 9.57 -14.99 11.59
C ASN A 214 8.11 -15.20 11.17
N ILE A 215 7.41 -14.11 10.85
CA ILE A 215 6.05 -14.16 10.29
C ILE A 215 6.04 -14.00 8.77
N LEU A 216 4.98 -14.45 8.12
CA LEU A 216 4.68 -14.11 6.73
C LEU A 216 3.84 -12.81 6.69
N PRO A 217 4.41 -11.67 6.25
CA PRO A 217 3.65 -10.45 5.99
C PRO A 217 3.04 -10.48 4.57
N ILE A 218 1.82 -9.98 4.43
CA ILE A 218 1.16 -9.80 3.14
C ILE A 218 0.57 -8.40 3.06
N ASN A 219 1.09 -7.60 2.12
CA ASN A 219 0.59 -6.26 1.87
C ASN A 219 -0.68 -6.31 1.01
N ILE A 220 -1.84 -6.16 1.65
CA ILE A 220 -3.16 -6.22 1.02
C ILE A 220 -3.75 -4.83 0.73
N THR A 221 -2.96 -3.77 0.91
CA THR A 221 -3.34 -2.36 0.72
C THR A 221 -4.13 -2.11 -0.56
N ARG A 222 -3.65 -2.52 -1.75
CA ARG A 222 -4.30 -2.21 -3.04
C ARG A 222 -5.55 -3.00 -3.35
N VAL A 223 -5.49 -4.30 -3.12
CA VAL A 223 -6.62 -5.20 -3.32
C VAL A 223 -7.70 -5.01 -2.27
N GLY A 224 -7.34 -4.45 -1.11
CA GLY A 224 -8.23 -4.33 0.02
C GLY A 224 -8.58 -5.69 0.64
N ILE A 225 -9.31 -5.64 1.74
CA ILE A 225 -9.67 -6.82 2.53
C ILE A 225 -10.64 -7.77 1.80
N ASN A 226 -11.42 -7.27 0.86
CA ASN A 226 -12.48 -8.02 0.18
C ASN A 226 -11.95 -9.11 -0.78
N ASN A 227 -10.64 -9.16 -1.02
CA ASN A 227 -10.01 -10.08 -1.97
C ASN A 227 -9.06 -11.08 -1.29
N ILE A 228 -9.12 -11.22 0.04
CA ILE A 228 -8.22 -12.08 0.82
C ILE A 228 -8.38 -13.57 0.48
N ASP A 229 -9.59 -14.03 0.21
CA ASP A 229 -9.86 -15.46 -0.01
C ASP A 229 -9.14 -16.04 -1.24
N ASN A 230 -8.72 -15.16 -2.15
CA ASN A 230 -7.96 -15.52 -3.35
C ASN A 230 -6.44 -15.63 -3.10
N LEU A 231 -5.95 -15.27 -1.91
CA LEU A 231 -4.52 -15.26 -1.59
C LEU A 231 -3.94 -16.64 -1.34
N PHE A 232 -4.76 -17.61 -0.89
CA PHE A 232 -4.31 -18.95 -0.53
C PHE A 232 -5.14 -20.02 -1.24
N PRO A 233 -4.59 -20.71 -2.26
CA PRO A 233 -5.35 -21.69 -3.03
C PRO A 233 -5.79 -22.91 -2.20
N ASN A 234 -4.95 -23.32 -1.23
CA ASN A 234 -5.13 -24.55 -0.44
C ASN A 234 -5.67 -24.31 0.97
N TYR A 235 -5.85 -23.05 1.37
CA TYR A 235 -6.26 -22.68 2.73
C TYR A 235 -7.44 -21.72 2.70
N SER A 236 -8.21 -21.73 3.77
CA SER A 236 -9.23 -20.71 4.04
C SER A 236 -8.79 -19.86 5.22
N LEU A 237 -9.20 -18.59 5.24
CA LEU A 237 -9.00 -17.71 6.38
C LEU A 237 -10.31 -17.51 7.10
N LYS A 238 -10.31 -17.80 8.40
CA LYS A 238 -11.41 -17.40 9.28
C LYS A 238 -10.99 -16.13 10.00
N ILE A 239 -11.49 -14.99 9.55
CA ILE A 239 -11.13 -13.67 10.10
C ILE A 239 -12.35 -12.89 10.56
N GLN A 240 -12.18 -12.15 11.66
CA GLN A 240 -13.10 -11.13 12.12
C GLN A 240 -12.47 -9.76 11.83
N LEU A 241 -13.12 -8.99 10.96
CA LEU A 241 -12.60 -7.70 10.55
C LEU A 241 -12.90 -6.61 11.60
N PRO A 242 -11.89 -5.81 12.00
CA PRO A 242 -12.12 -4.68 12.88
C PRO A 242 -12.94 -3.62 12.15
N THR A 243 -13.83 -2.96 12.89
CA THR A 243 -14.64 -1.87 12.35
C THR A 243 -13.76 -0.66 12.02
N PRO A 244 -13.91 -0.04 10.83
CA PRO A 244 -13.23 1.20 10.49
C PRO A 244 -13.65 2.35 11.43
N TRP A 245 -12.69 3.17 11.82
CA TRP A 245 -12.86 4.34 12.70
C TRP A 245 -13.83 5.42 12.22
N TYR A 246 -14.15 5.48 10.93
CA TYR A 246 -15.20 6.33 10.36
C TYR A 246 -16.36 5.51 9.77
N ALA A 247 -16.71 4.40 10.42
CA ALA A 247 -17.81 3.54 10.00
C ALA A 247 -19.13 4.29 9.80
N GLU A 248 -19.33 5.40 10.51
CA GLU A 248 -20.50 6.28 10.38
C GLU A 248 -20.66 6.81 8.95
N ILE A 249 -19.62 7.44 8.38
CA ILE A 249 -19.68 7.94 7.00
C ILE A 249 -19.48 6.81 5.97
N MET A 250 -18.87 5.70 6.37
CA MET A 250 -18.65 4.58 5.45
C MET A 250 -19.96 3.99 4.94
N LYS A 251 -20.98 3.83 5.79
CA LYS A 251 -22.30 3.32 5.37
C LYS A 251 -22.94 4.21 4.31
N GLU A 252 -22.84 5.53 4.52
CA GLU A 252 -23.45 6.53 3.64
C GLU A 252 -22.71 6.70 2.31
N THR A 253 -21.40 6.38 2.28
CA THR A 253 -20.52 6.70 1.15
C THR A 253 -20.01 5.47 0.40
N ALA A 254 -20.11 4.27 0.97
CA ALA A 254 -19.70 3.01 0.35
C ALA A 254 -20.29 2.77 -1.06
N PRO A 255 -21.56 3.10 -1.37
CA PRO A 255 -22.09 2.93 -2.73
C PRO A 255 -21.35 3.76 -3.79
N PHE A 256 -20.68 4.84 -3.38
CA PHE A 256 -19.98 5.77 -4.28
C PHE A 256 -18.50 5.44 -4.43
N ILE A 257 -17.96 4.57 -3.59
CA ILE A 257 -16.52 4.35 -3.50
C ILE A 257 -16.21 2.90 -3.83
N GLN A 258 -15.42 2.72 -4.89
CA GLN A 258 -14.85 1.42 -5.20
C GLN A 258 -13.86 1.03 -4.10
N ASP A 259 -14.08 -0.14 -3.49
CA ASP A 259 -13.31 -0.71 -2.38
C ASP A 259 -13.19 0.25 -1.18
N PRO A 260 -14.28 0.44 -0.42
CA PRO A 260 -14.29 1.34 0.73
C PRO A 260 -13.43 0.84 1.90
N LEU A 261 -12.98 -0.42 1.85
CA LEU A 261 -12.13 -1.07 2.86
C LEU A 261 -10.63 -1.06 2.51
N GLN A 262 -10.25 -0.33 1.47
CA GLN A 262 -8.86 -0.13 1.09
C GLN A 262 -8.14 0.83 2.06
N SER A 263 -6.89 0.56 2.44
CA SER A 263 -6.08 1.44 3.31
C SER A 263 -4.79 1.88 2.61
N GLU A 264 -4.18 2.94 3.11
CA GLU A 264 -2.85 3.46 2.76
C GLU A 264 -1.71 2.49 3.09
N LEU A 265 -1.89 1.71 4.15
CA LEU A 265 -1.06 0.59 4.54
C LEU A 265 -1.99 -0.42 5.21
N LEU A 266 -2.07 -1.65 4.73
CA LEU A 266 -2.80 -2.73 5.38
C LEU A 266 -2.01 -4.02 5.19
N VAL A 267 -1.58 -4.60 6.30
CA VAL A 267 -0.70 -5.79 6.29
C VAL A 267 -1.37 -6.89 7.09
N LEU A 268 -1.50 -8.07 6.47
CA LEU A 268 -1.78 -9.30 7.20
C LEU A 268 -0.47 -9.92 7.65
N VAL A 269 -0.43 -10.42 8.87
CA VAL A 269 0.72 -11.12 9.42
C VAL A 269 0.30 -12.52 9.83
N ILE A 270 1.03 -13.54 9.36
CA ILE A 270 0.65 -14.94 9.55
C ILE A 270 1.83 -15.69 10.16
N GLY A 271 1.58 -16.45 11.22
CA GLY A 271 2.63 -17.22 11.89
C GLY A 271 2.13 -17.92 13.15
N GLU A 272 3.07 -18.34 14.00
CA GLU A 272 2.75 -18.88 15.32
C GLU A 272 2.12 -17.81 16.21
N LYS A 273 1.22 -18.22 17.10
CA LYS A 273 0.42 -17.28 17.91
C LYS A 273 1.29 -16.24 18.62
N ARG A 274 2.36 -16.68 19.29
CA ARG A 274 3.26 -15.81 20.04
C ARG A 274 3.98 -14.80 19.13
N GLU A 275 4.47 -15.25 17.98
CA GLU A 275 5.17 -14.38 17.03
C GLU A 275 4.24 -13.33 16.44
N VAL A 276 2.99 -13.71 16.13
CA VAL A 276 1.96 -12.78 15.66
C VAL A 276 1.64 -11.75 16.75
N GLU A 277 1.44 -12.16 18.00
CA GLU A 277 1.17 -11.25 19.11
C GLU A 277 2.32 -10.25 19.35
N ASP A 278 3.57 -10.73 19.33
CA ASP A 278 4.76 -9.89 19.47
C ASP A 278 4.85 -8.83 18.36
N VAL A 279 4.56 -9.22 17.12
CA VAL A 279 4.52 -8.32 15.96
C VAL A 279 3.44 -7.25 16.07
N LEU A 280 2.24 -7.64 16.49
CA LEU A 280 1.13 -6.70 16.63
C LEU A 280 1.45 -5.65 17.71
N GLN A 281 2.04 -6.07 18.83
CA GLN A 281 2.50 -5.14 19.88
C GLN A 281 3.58 -4.18 19.37
N GLU A 282 4.51 -4.68 18.55
CA GLU A 282 5.57 -3.84 17.97
C GLU A 282 5.02 -2.82 16.98
N ALA A 283 4.07 -3.22 16.15
CA ALA A 283 3.36 -2.32 15.25
C ALA A 283 2.55 -1.24 16.01
N GLU A 284 1.92 -1.60 17.14
CA GLU A 284 1.23 -0.63 18.01
C GLU A 284 2.18 0.42 18.61
N LYS A 285 3.38 0.02 19.05
CA LYS A 285 4.41 0.97 19.53
C LYS A 285 4.84 1.95 18.43
N GLN A 286 4.84 1.51 17.18
CA GLN A 286 5.11 2.35 16.01
C GLN A 286 3.89 3.21 15.60
N GLY A 287 2.77 3.11 16.32
CA GLY A 287 1.57 3.89 16.10
C GLY A 287 0.66 3.35 15.01
N PHE A 288 0.72 2.05 14.71
CA PHE A 288 -0.21 1.37 13.81
C PHE A 288 -1.22 0.54 14.62
N PRO A 289 -2.53 0.82 14.51
CA PRO A 289 -3.55 0.00 15.16
C PRO A 289 -3.43 -1.45 14.71
N SER A 290 -3.35 -2.39 15.64
CA SER A 290 -3.09 -3.79 15.30
C SER A 290 -4.09 -4.72 15.99
N PHE A 291 -4.45 -5.81 15.32
CA PHE A 291 -5.53 -6.68 15.74
C PHE A 291 -5.18 -8.14 15.48
N LEU A 292 -5.40 -9.01 16.46
CA LEU A 292 -5.46 -10.45 16.20
C LEU A 292 -6.83 -10.74 15.60
N VAL A 293 -6.87 -11.14 14.33
CA VAL A 293 -8.12 -11.20 13.56
C VAL A 293 -8.59 -12.61 13.25
N GLY A 294 -7.73 -13.63 13.34
CA GLY A 294 -8.16 -14.95 12.93
C GLY A 294 -7.11 -16.04 12.92
N GLU A 295 -7.40 -17.07 12.13
CA GLU A 295 -6.54 -18.25 11.95
C GLU A 295 -6.67 -18.85 10.55
N ILE A 296 -5.65 -19.61 10.17
CA ILE A 296 -5.59 -20.40 8.93
C ILE A 296 -6.26 -21.74 9.15
N LEU A 297 -7.20 -22.09 8.27
CA LEU A 297 -7.88 -23.38 8.25
C LEU A 297 -7.56 -24.11 6.94
N ARG A 298 -7.49 -25.44 6.98
CA ARG A 298 -7.41 -26.25 5.77
C ARG A 298 -8.75 -26.24 5.03
N ARG A 299 -8.71 -26.20 3.69
CA ARG A 299 -9.91 -26.36 2.85
C ARG A 299 -10.33 -27.82 2.76
#